data_AF-R7I1V6-F1
#
_entry.id   AF-R7I1V6-F1
#
_cell.length_a   1.000
_cell.length_b   1.000
_cell.length_c   1.000
_cell.angle_alpha   90.00
_cell.angle_beta   90.00
_cell.angle_gamma   90.00
#
_symmetry.space_group_name_H-M   'P 1'
#
loop_
_entity.id
_entity.type
_entity.pdbx_description
1 polymer ?
#
loop_
_entity_poly.entity_id
_entity_poly.type
_entity_poly.pdbx_seq_one_letter_code
_entity_poly.pdbx_strand_id
1 'polypeptide(L)'
;MFKRLFNNLFDRKNAQFGFKLDFIKGYINHNEITNIKKSKCQLSFKNQCFTISQDNETISDNMKDVYNIRTWTFKGFVYFAIRMTTHSEYMFCLGETDLLLKALENYTKAFNIPFEYCGESTENDD
;
A
#
# COMPACT_ATOMS: atom_id res chain seq x y z
N MET A 1 12.88 6.99 20.24
CA MET A 1 13.91 7.37 19.24
C MET A 1 13.64 6.64 17.92
N PHE A 2 12.56 6.99 17.21
CA PHE A 2 12.19 6.41 15.90
C PHE A 2 12.22 7.53 14.84
N LYS A 3 13.39 7.80 14.26
CA LYS A 3 13.57 8.87 13.26
C LYS A 3 14.20 8.40 11.93
N ARG A 4 14.39 7.09 11.72
CA ARG A 4 15.26 6.59 10.64
C ARG A 4 14.66 5.59 9.65
N LEU A 5 13.37 5.24 9.74
CA LEU A 5 12.75 4.26 8.84
C LEU A 5 11.98 4.84 7.65
N PHE A 6 11.88 6.17 7.54
CA PHE A 6 11.12 6.84 6.48
C PHE A 6 12.01 7.38 5.36
N ASN A 7 13.05 6.64 5.01
CA ASN A 7 13.61 6.82 3.68
C ASN A 7 12.81 5.88 2.78
N ASN A 8 12.25 6.40 1.68
CA ASN A 8 11.58 5.62 0.64
C ASN A 8 12.53 4.62 -0.08
N LEU A 9 13.62 4.20 0.58
CA LEU A 9 14.64 3.29 0.15
C LEU A 9 14.36 1.94 0.82
N PHE A 10 14.03 0.95 0.00
CA PHE A 10 13.86 -0.42 0.45
C PHE A 10 15.14 -0.96 1.12
N ASP A 11 15.06 -1.27 2.41
CA ASP A 11 16.13 -1.98 3.11
C ASP A 11 15.98 -3.48 2.87
N ARG A 12 16.69 -3.97 1.85
CA ARG A 12 16.69 -5.38 1.46
C ARG A 12 17.16 -6.31 2.57
N LYS A 13 18.05 -5.87 3.46
CA LYS A 13 18.60 -6.71 4.54
C LYS A 13 17.56 -7.00 5.62
N ASN A 14 16.70 -6.02 5.90
CA ASN A 14 15.65 -6.13 6.92
C ASN A 14 14.24 -6.29 6.34
N ALA A 15 14.12 -6.41 5.02
CA ALA A 15 12.84 -6.42 4.29
C ALA A 15 11.90 -5.28 4.72
N GLN A 16 12.49 -4.12 5.02
CA GLN A 16 11.77 -2.98 5.57
C GLN A 16 11.57 -1.92 4.50
N PHE A 17 10.33 -1.47 4.41
CA PHE A 17 9.92 -0.49 3.43
C PHE A 17 8.79 0.36 4.00
N GLY A 18 8.74 1.64 3.66
CA GLY A 18 7.72 2.53 4.20
C GLY A 18 7.43 3.71 3.29
N PHE A 19 6.16 4.11 3.29
CA PHE A 19 5.62 5.22 2.53
C PHE A 19 4.92 6.21 3.44
N LYS A 20 4.95 7.48 3.02
CA LYS A 20 3.94 8.47 3.41
C LYS A 20 3.11 8.75 2.16
N LEU A 21 1.84 8.38 2.22
CA LEU A 21 0.94 8.39 1.07
C LEU A 21 -0.50 8.63 1.54
N ASP A 22 -1.43 8.84 0.61
CA ASP A 22 -2.83 9.05 0.98
C ASP A 22 -3.57 7.71 1.00
N PHE A 23 -4.22 7.40 2.12
CA PHE A 23 -5.24 6.35 2.17
C PHE A 23 -6.49 6.85 1.47
N ILE A 24 -7.06 6.03 0.58
CA ILE A 24 -8.24 6.39 -0.21
C ILE A 24 -9.50 5.78 0.39
N LYS A 25 -9.49 4.45 0.53
CA LYS A 25 -10.55 3.64 1.15
C LYS A 25 -10.03 2.24 1.40
N GLY A 26 -10.79 1.44 2.14
CA GLY A 26 -10.51 0.02 2.28
C GLY A 26 -11.61 -0.72 3.03
N TYR A 27 -11.49 -2.04 3.00
CA TYR A 27 -12.45 -2.97 3.57
C TYR A 27 -11.72 -4.06 4.34
N ILE A 28 -12.27 -4.48 5.47
CA ILE A 28 -11.84 -5.67 6.21
C ILE A 28 -13.01 -6.64 6.25
N ASN A 29 -12.84 -7.82 5.64
CA ASN A 29 -13.90 -8.83 5.54
C ASN A 29 -15.23 -8.22 5.05
N HIS A 30 -15.20 -7.48 3.93
CA HIS A 30 -16.34 -6.74 3.34
C HIS A 30 -16.88 -5.53 4.12
N ASN A 31 -16.37 -5.23 5.32
CA ASN A 31 -16.79 -4.06 6.09
C ASN A 31 -15.86 -2.89 5.81
N GLU A 32 -16.42 -1.70 5.54
CA GLU A 32 -15.63 -0.50 5.30
C GLU A 32 -14.80 -0.12 6.54
N ILE A 33 -13.55 0.25 6.30
CA ILE A 33 -12.64 0.76 7.32
C ILE A 33 -13.03 2.20 7.65
N THR A 34 -13.49 2.42 8.88
CA THR A 34 -13.93 3.75 9.35
C THR A 34 -12.95 4.42 10.32
N ASN A 35 -12.05 3.65 10.93
CA ASN A 35 -11.05 4.16 11.88
C ASN A 35 -9.82 4.78 11.19
N ILE A 36 -9.54 4.42 9.94
CA ILE A 36 -8.56 5.12 9.10
C ILE A 36 -9.31 6.03 8.12
N LYS A 37 -9.04 7.33 8.19
CA LYS A 37 -9.67 8.36 7.36
C LYS A 37 -8.96 8.49 6.02
N LYS A 38 -9.73 8.90 4.99
CA LYS A 38 -9.23 9.27 3.67
C LYS A 38 -8.31 10.50 3.73
N SER A 39 -7.02 10.28 4.00
CA SER A 39 -5.97 11.31 4.05
C SER A 39 -4.59 10.66 4.19
N LYS A 40 -3.56 11.48 4.42
CA LYS A 40 -2.19 11.02 4.65
C LYS A 40 -2.13 9.95 5.75
N CYS A 41 -1.44 8.86 5.45
CA CYS A 41 -1.13 7.79 6.39
C CYS A 41 0.31 7.31 6.19
N GLN A 42 0.76 6.44 7.10
CA GLN A 42 2.01 5.72 6.99
C GLN A 42 1.70 4.27 6.63
N LEU A 43 2.20 3.81 5.49
CA LEU A 43 2.17 2.39 5.13
C LEU A 43 3.59 1.84 5.32
N SER A 44 3.75 0.77 6.08
CA SER A 44 5.04 0.13 6.29
C SER A 44 4.97 -1.37 6.09
N PHE A 45 6.04 -1.96 5.57
CA PHE A 45 6.22 -3.39 5.40
C PHE A 45 7.39 -3.81 6.26
N LYS A 46 7.17 -4.76 7.17
CA LYS A 46 8.19 -5.27 8.09
C LYS A 46 7.85 -6.68 8.53
N ASN A 47 8.83 -7.59 8.50
CA ASN A 47 8.70 -8.97 8.98
C ASN A 47 7.49 -9.72 8.38
N GLN A 48 7.26 -9.59 7.07
CA GLN A 48 6.08 -10.15 6.38
C GLN A 48 4.73 -9.67 6.92
N CYS A 49 4.68 -8.51 7.57
CA CYS A 49 3.44 -7.79 7.81
C CYS A 49 3.49 -6.47 7.08
N PHE A 50 2.33 -5.97 6.67
CA PHE A 50 2.16 -4.55 6.39
C PHE A 50 1.31 -3.91 7.47
N THR A 51 1.58 -2.63 7.72
CA THR A 51 0.93 -1.85 8.76
C THR A 51 0.57 -0.49 8.20
N ILE A 52 -0.71 -0.13 8.33
CA ILE A 52 -1.26 1.19 8.04
C ILE A 52 -1.42 1.91 9.37
N SER A 53 -0.76 3.05 9.53
CA SER A 53 -0.89 3.89 10.72
C SER A 53 -1.29 5.31 10.35
N GLN A 54 -2.29 5.84 11.04
CA GLN A 54 -2.74 7.22 10.92
C GLN A 54 -3.16 7.70 12.29
N ASP A 55 -2.65 8.86 12.70
CA ASP A 55 -2.84 9.40 14.04
C ASP A 55 -2.47 8.36 15.13
N ASN A 56 -3.46 7.83 15.85
CA ASN A 56 -3.31 6.79 16.88
C ASN A 56 -3.92 5.44 16.47
N GLU A 57 -4.46 5.35 15.26
CA GLU A 57 -5.10 4.16 14.73
C GLU A 57 -4.08 3.35 13.93
N THR A 58 -4.18 2.03 14.02
CA THR A 58 -3.29 1.13 13.29
C THR A 58 -4.02 -0.12 12.85
N ILE A 59 -3.84 -0.47 11.58
CA ILE A 59 -4.27 -1.73 10.99
C ILE A 59 -3.01 -2.49 10.60
N SER A 60 -2.95 -3.77 10.90
CA SER A 60 -1.82 -4.62 10.56
C SER A 60 -2.30 -5.94 10.01
N ASP A 61 -1.71 -6.36 8.90
CA ASP A 61 -2.06 -7.58 8.20
C ASP A 61 -0.82 -8.32 7.72
N ASN A 62 -1.00 -9.60 7.42
CA ASN A 62 0.10 -10.48 7.02
C ASN A 62 0.27 -10.51 5.50
N MET A 63 1.49 -10.30 5.03
CA MET A 63 1.85 -10.34 3.62
C MET A 63 1.60 -11.70 2.97
N LYS A 64 1.59 -12.79 3.74
CA LYS A 64 1.26 -14.13 3.24
C LYS A 64 -0.16 -14.23 2.69
N ASP A 65 -1.05 -13.36 3.17
CA ASP A 65 -2.47 -13.35 2.84
C ASP A 65 -2.76 -12.38 1.68
N VAL A 66 -1.75 -11.66 1.16
CA VAL A 66 -1.87 -10.82 -0.03
C VAL A 66 -1.91 -11.73 -1.26
N TYR A 67 -3.00 -11.69 -2.03
CA TYR A 67 -3.06 -12.43 -3.30
C TYR A 67 -2.53 -11.61 -4.47
N ASN A 68 -2.70 -10.29 -4.46
CA ASN A 68 -2.06 -9.41 -5.42
C ASN A 68 -1.94 -7.97 -4.89
N ILE A 69 -1.08 -7.22 -5.55
CA ILE A 69 -1.06 -5.76 -5.50
C ILE A 69 -1.38 -5.25 -6.91
N ARG A 70 -2.49 -4.51 -7.03
CA ARG A 70 -2.96 -3.95 -8.30
C ARG A 70 -2.64 -2.47 -8.35
N THR A 71 -2.17 -1.98 -9.49
CA THR A 71 -1.81 -0.57 -9.70
C THR A 71 -2.49 0.01 -10.94
N TRP A 72 -2.81 1.30 -10.88
CA TRP A 72 -3.38 2.03 -12.01
C TRP A 72 -3.05 3.52 -11.88
N THR A 73 -3.15 4.23 -12.99
CA THR A 73 -3.01 5.69 -13.03
C THR A 73 -4.38 6.32 -13.22
N PHE A 74 -4.68 7.42 -12.52
CA PHE A 74 -5.90 8.20 -12.73
C PHE A 74 -5.61 9.69 -12.53
N LYS A 75 -5.98 10.52 -13.51
CA LYS A 75 -5.74 11.98 -13.49
C LYS A 75 -4.27 12.34 -13.18
N GLY A 76 -3.31 11.57 -13.72
CA GLY A 76 -1.87 11.78 -13.51
C GLY A 76 -1.31 11.27 -12.18
N PHE A 77 -2.14 10.71 -11.30
CA PHE A 77 -1.71 10.12 -10.02
C PHE A 77 -1.65 8.61 -10.10
N VAL A 78 -0.65 8.01 -9.45
CA VAL A 78 -0.52 6.56 -9.33
C VAL A 78 -1.27 6.09 -8.08
N TYR A 79 -2.11 5.08 -8.27
CA TYR A 79 -2.86 4.41 -7.22
C TYR A 79 -2.48 2.95 -7.15
N PHE A 80 -2.68 2.36 -5.98
CA PHE A 80 -2.60 0.92 -5.83
C PHE A 80 -3.58 0.39 -4.79
N ALA A 81 -3.91 -0.89 -4.92
CA ALA A 81 -4.69 -1.67 -3.98
C ALA A 81 -3.88 -2.88 -3.53
N ILE A 82 -3.82 -3.13 -2.22
CA ILE A 82 -3.37 -4.40 -1.64
C ILE A 82 -4.62 -5.24 -1.41
N ARG A 83 -4.71 -6.39 -2.09
CA ARG A 83 -5.89 -7.24 -2.03
C ARG A 83 -5.55 -8.57 -1.35
N MET A 84 -6.39 -8.95 -0.40
CA MET A 84 -6.14 -10.05 0.52
C MET A 84 -7.05 -11.24 0.22
N THR A 85 -6.56 -12.46 0.47
CA THR A 85 -7.34 -13.71 0.35
C THR A 85 -8.51 -13.74 1.33
N THR A 86 -8.44 -12.94 2.39
CA THR A 86 -9.46 -12.75 3.42
C THR A 86 -10.62 -11.83 3.00
N HIS A 87 -10.68 -11.40 1.74
CA HIS A 87 -11.64 -10.39 1.26
C HIS A 87 -11.45 -8.99 1.91
N SER A 88 -10.26 -8.72 2.42
CA SER A 88 -9.82 -7.36 2.77
C SER A 88 -9.16 -6.68 1.56
N GLU A 89 -9.32 -5.38 1.44
CA GLU A 89 -8.71 -4.58 0.36
C GLU A 89 -8.35 -3.19 0.87
N TYR A 90 -7.17 -2.70 0.51
CA TYR A 90 -6.65 -1.41 0.99
C TYR A 90 -6.16 -0.58 -0.20
N MET A 91 -6.75 0.59 -0.41
CA MET A 91 -6.45 1.47 -1.54
C MET A 91 -5.71 2.72 -1.12
N PHE A 92 -4.70 3.08 -1.92
CA PHE A 92 -3.79 4.18 -1.64
C PHE A 92 -3.46 4.99 -2.91
N CYS A 93 -3.06 6.24 -2.73
CA CYS A 93 -2.48 7.10 -3.76
C CYS A 93 -1.01 7.39 -3.45
N LEU A 94 -0.11 6.98 -4.35
CA LEU A 94 1.35 7.20 -4.26
C LEU A 94 1.77 8.62 -4.63
N GLY A 95 0.91 9.38 -5.33
CA GLY A 95 1.26 10.66 -5.92
C GLY A 95 1.72 10.53 -7.37
N GLU A 96 2.43 11.54 -7.87
CA GLU A 96 2.95 11.63 -9.24
C GLU A 96 4.33 10.95 -9.41
N THR A 97 4.71 10.00 -8.54
CA THR A 97 6.11 9.54 -8.45
C THR A 97 6.32 8.05 -8.80
N ASP A 98 7.00 7.82 -9.92
CA ASP A 98 7.40 6.49 -10.40
C ASP A 98 8.42 5.78 -9.48
N LEU A 99 9.17 6.54 -8.67
CA LEU A 99 10.21 5.99 -7.80
C LEU A 99 9.60 5.11 -6.69
N LEU A 100 8.47 5.54 -6.12
CA LEU A 100 7.78 4.80 -5.07
C LEU A 100 7.14 3.52 -5.61
N LEU A 101 6.57 3.60 -6.82
CA LEU A 101 6.00 2.47 -7.53
C LEU A 101 7.06 1.39 -7.81
N LYS A 102 8.24 1.80 -8.30
CA LYS A 102 9.36 0.87 -8.56
C LYS A 102 9.89 0.22 -7.30
N ALA A 103 9.89 0.94 -6.18
CA ALA A 103 10.29 0.37 -4.90
C ALA A 103 9.27 -0.66 -4.39
N LEU A 104 7.96 -0.43 -4.61
CA LEU A 104 6.91 -1.41 -4.33
C LEU A 104 7.03 -2.66 -5.21
N GLU A 105 7.27 -2.49 -6.51
CA GLU A 105 7.46 -3.58 -7.46
C GLU A 105 8.67 -4.46 -7.09
N ASN A 106 9.78 -3.84 -6.68
CA ASN A 106 10.95 -4.58 -6.20
C ASN A 106 10.65 -5.39 -4.94
N TYR A 107 9.85 -4.83 -4.02
CA TYR A 107 9.42 -5.52 -2.82
C TYR A 107 8.55 -6.73 -3.18
N THR A 108 7.50 -6.56 -3.99
CA THR A 108 6.62 -7.67 -4.37
C THR A 108 7.35 -8.79 -5.10
N LYS A 109 8.29 -8.43 -5.98
CA LYS A 109 9.16 -9.41 -6.66
C LYS A 109 10.02 -10.21 -5.67
N ALA A 110 10.55 -9.58 -4.63
CA ALA A 110 11.37 -10.26 -3.62
C ALA A 110 10.56 -11.26 -2.78
N PHE A 111 9.24 -11.05 -2.64
CA PHE A 111 8.32 -11.89 -1.86
C PHE A 111 7.38 -12.73 -2.72
N ASN A 112 7.58 -12.79 -4.04
CA ASN A 112 6.73 -13.52 -4.99
C ASN A 112 5.24 -13.14 -4.91
N ILE A 113 4.96 -11.86 -4.66
CA ILE A 113 3.59 -11.34 -4.64
C ILE A 113 3.22 -10.90 -6.07
N PRO A 114 2.10 -11.37 -6.63
CA PRO A 114 1.63 -10.90 -7.94
C PRO A 114 1.46 -9.38 -7.96
N PHE A 115 2.05 -8.75 -8.97
CA PHE A 115 2.01 -7.31 -9.18
C PHE A 115 1.38 -7.01 -10.54
N GLU A 116 0.22 -6.35 -10.53
CA GLU A 116 -0.59 -6.12 -11.72
C GLU A 116 -0.60 -4.63 -12.09
N TYR A 117 -0.17 -4.33 -13.33
CA TYR A 117 -0.32 -3.00 -13.92
C TYR A 117 -1.58 -2.96 -14.77
N CYS A 118 -2.55 -2.13 -14.39
CA CYS A 118 -3.83 -2.03 -15.08
C CYS A 118 -3.96 -0.83 -16.01
N GLY A 119 -2.86 -0.09 -16.23
CA GLY A 119 -2.84 1.07 -17.10
C GLY A 119 -3.54 2.29 -16.50
N GLU A 120 -4.04 3.15 -17.38
CA GLU A 120 -4.75 4.37 -17.01
C GLU A 120 -6.25 4.09 -16.90
N SER A 121 -6.84 4.44 -15.75
CA SER A 121 -8.29 4.47 -15.59
C SER A 121 -8.84 5.72 -16.27
N THR A 122 -9.78 5.52 -17.20
CA THR A 122 -10.47 6.61 -17.90
C THR A 122 -11.78 7.00 -17.21
N GLU A 123 -12.22 6.26 -16.19
CA GLU A 123 -13.54 6.40 -15.58
C GLU A 123 -13.45 7.08 -14.20
N ASN A 124 -14.30 8.10 -13.99
CA ASN A 124 -14.59 8.65 -12.66
C ASN A 124 -15.51 7.67 -11.93
N ASP A 125 -15.01 6.50 -11.56
CA ASP A 125 -15.79 5.57 -10.74
C ASP A 125 -15.62 5.96 -9.27
N ASP A 126 -16.52 6.87 -8.84
CA ASP A 126 -16.77 7.24 -7.44
C ASP A 126 -17.16 6.02 -6.58
#